data_AF-A0A178UB60-F1
#
_entry.id   AF-A0A178UB60-F1
#
_cell.length_a   1.000
_cell.length_b   1.000
_cell.length_c   1.000
_cell.angle_alpha   90.00
_cell.angle_beta   90.00
_cell.angle_gamma   90.00
#
_symmetry.space_group_name_H-M   'P 1'
#
loop_
_entity.id
_entity.type
_entity.pdbx_description
1 polymer ?
#
loop_
_entity_poly.entity_id
_entity_poly.type
_entity_poly.pdbx_seq_one_letter_code
_entity_poly.pdbx_strand_id
1 'polypeptide(L)'
;MTLHFHSDVCDKPLSLYHHLKLYPEDESGPLTMKKPVVVESYDEIVFPDPSESFLARVQNHPALTFPRLPSGYNLPAPMQVEDTGKKKRGDTKDHSLGQWFMSFSEADELLQLAAARQQVQAHIAKLRRQISLLEGQNQTVKTGSDL
;
A
#
# COMPACT_ATOMS: atom_id res chain seq x y z
N MET A 1 4.90 16.67 13.67
CA MET A 1 4.01 16.10 12.62
C MET A 1 2.72 15.67 13.28
N THR A 2 1.58 15.81 12.62
CA THR A 2 0.28 15.40 13.20
C THR A 2 -0.43 14.48 12.22
N LEU A 3 -0.81 13.30 12.69
CA LEU A 3 -1.55 12.29 11.94
C LEU A 3 -3.03 12.39 12.31
N HIS A 4 -3.87 12.49 11.29
CA HIS A 4 -5.31 12.43 11.42
C HIS A 4 -5.78 11.10 10.85
N PHE A 5 -6.60 10.38 11.60
CA PHE A 5 -7.17 9.11 11.16
C PHE A 5 -8.57 9.30 10.60
N HIS A 6 -9.02 8.30 9.88
CA HIS A 6 -10.42 8.20 9.49
C HIS A 6 -11.29 7.99 10.74
N SER A 7 -12.56 8.40 10.69
CA SER A 7 -13.46 8.46 11.85
C SER A 7 -13.79 7.09 12.47
N ASP A 8 -13.62 6.01 11.72
CA ASP A 8 -13.79 4.64 12.20
C ASP A 8 -12.59 4.13 13.02
N VAL A 9 -11.46 4.84 13.00
CA VAL A 9 -10.24 4.47 13.75
C VAL A 9 -10.26 5.11 15.14
N CYS A 10 -10.19 6.44 15.20
CA CYS A 10 -10.29 7.23 16.42
C CYS A 10 -10.39 8.73 16.07
N ASP A 11 -11.11 9.51 16.89
CA ASP A 11 -11.30 10.95 16.69
C ASP A 11 -10.08 11.80 17.10
N LYS A 12 -9.18 11.23 17.90
CA LYS A 12 -8.02 11.95 18.43
C LYS A 12 -6.85 11.91 17.43
N PRO A 13 -6.31 13.07 17.01
CA PRO A 13 -5.11 13.08 16.19
C PRO A 13 -3.88 12.64 17.00
N LEU A 14 -2.94 11.96 16.34
CA LEU A 14 -1.67 11.55 16.93
C LEU A 14 -0.58 12.55 16.55
N SER A 15 0.07 13.15 17.54
CA SER A 15 1.20 14.05 17.30
C SER A 15 2.52 13.30 17.44
N LEU A 16 3.33 13.36 16.40
CA LEU A 16 4.66 12.76 16.32
C LEU A 16 5.73 13.84 16.32
N TYR A 17 6.82 13.57 17.03
CA TYR A 17 7.98 14.44 17.07
C TYR A 17 9.09 13.87 16.18
N HIS A 18 9.59 14.68 15.25
CA HIS A 18 10.68 14.31 14.36
C HIS A 18 11.72 15.43 14.35
N HIS A 19 12.95 15.12 14.77
CA HIS A 19 14.05 16.08 14.74
C HIS A 19 14.49 16.34 13.29
N LEU A 20 14.41 17.60 12.86
CA LEU A 20 15.01 18.02 11.61
C LEU A 20 16.53 18.07 11.77
N LYS A 21 17.27 17.28 10.98
CA LYS A 21 18.72 17.43 10.86
C LYS A 21 19.08 18.03 9.52
N LEU A 22 19.94 19.05 9.57
CA LEU A 22 20.47 19.74 8.40
C LEU A 22 21.90 19.32 8.08
N TYR A 23 22.57 18.64 9.01
CA TYR A 23 23.99 18.31 8.92
C TYR A 23 24.25 16.85 9.33
N PRO A 24 25.24 16.17 8.71
CA PRO A 24 25.69 14.85 9.16
C PRO A 24 26.32 14.94 10.56
N GLU A 25 26.01 14.00 11.46
CA GLU A 25 26.64 13.97 12.81
C GLU A 25 28.07 13.41 12.77
N ASP A 26 28.41 12.60 11.77
CA ASP A 26 29.63 11.78 11.76
C ASP A 26 30.76 12.31 10.84
N GLU A 27 30.60 13.48 10.20
CA GLU A 27 31.65 14.07 9.37
C GLU A 27 32.35 15.22 10.11
N SER A 28 33.48 14.93 10.75
CA SER A 28 34.43 15.94 11.26
C SER A 28 35.25 16.53 10.10
N GLY A 29 34.56 17.13 9.11
CA GLY A 29 35.14 17.67 7.89
C GLY A 29 34.36 18.88 7.35
N PRO A 30 34.84 19.54 6.29
CA PRO A 30 34.17 20.68 5.70
C PRO A 30 32.75 20.30 5.26
N LEU A 31 31.78 21.12 5.65
CA LEU A 31 30.38 20.86 5.41
C LEU A 31 30.09 20.73 3.90
N THR A 32 29.84 19.51 3.44
CA THR A 32 29.59 19.23 2.01
C THR A 32 28.09 19.13 1.76
N MET A 33 27.56 20.02 0.91
CA MET A 33 26.17 19.96 0.43
C MET A 33 25.95 18.94 -0.70
N LYS A 34 26.98 18.15 -1.05
CA LYS A 34 26.89 17.19 -2.17
C LYS A 34 26.11 15.92 -1.82
N LYS A 35 25.97 15.61 -0.53
CA LYS A 35 25.26 14.42 -0.05
C LYS A 35 23.99 14.85 0.71
N PRO A 36 22.81 14.35 0.34
CA PRO A 36 21.59 14.67 1.07
C PRO A 36 21.66 14.10 2.49
N VAL A 37 21.20 14.89 3.46
CA VAL A 37 21.03 14.44 4.84
C VAL A 37 19.67 13.74 4.93
N VAL A 38 19.70 12.46 5.29
CA VAL A 38 18.49 11.63 5.47
C VAL A 38 18.36 11.30 6.95
N VAL A 39 17.18 11.56 7.50
CA VAL A 39 16.78 11.18 8.85
C VAL A 39 15.43 10.52 8.75
N GLU A 40 15.40 9.23 9.06
CA GLU A 40 14.21 8.41 9.05
C GLU A 40 14.03 7.81 10.44
N SER A 41 12.79 7.70 10.87
CA SER A 41 12.42 7.08 12.15
C SER A 41 11.28 6.10 11.92
N TYR A 42 11.46 4.87 12.37
CA TYR A 42 10.39 3.88 12.44
C TYR A 42 9.58 4.04 13.73
N ASP A 43 8.26 3.93 13.62
CA ASP A 43 7.32 3.98 14.75
C ASP A 43 6.13 3.05 14.49
N GLU A 44 5.52 2.52 15.55
CA GLU A 44 4.40 1.56 15.48
C GLU A 44 3.17 2.14 16.16
N ILE A 45 2.08 2.26 15.40
CA ILE A 45 0.80 2.75 15.92
C ILE A 45 -0.09 1.54 16.22
N VAL A 46 -0.33 1.29 17.51
CA VAL A 46 -1.11 0.15 17.99
C VAL A 46 -2.53 0.56 18.32
N PHE A 47 -3.51 -0.16 17.75
CA PHE A 47 -4.92 -0.05 18.08
C PHE A 47 -5.34 -1.32 18.84
N PRO A 48 -5.38 -1.30 20.18
CA PRO A 48 -5.61 -2.53 20.98
C PRO A 48 -7.02 -3.09 20.79
N ASP A 49 -8.02 -2.22 20.64
CA ASP A 49 -9.42 -2.59 20.46
C ASP A 49 -10.00 -1.83 19.25
N PRO A 50 -9.67 -2.24 18.01
CA PRO A 50 -10.13 -1.55 16.80
C PRO A 50 -11.64 -1.74 16.62
N SER A 51 -12.32 -0.72 16.09
CA SER A 51 -13.72 -0.87 15.68
C SER A 51 -13.85 -1.92 14.57
N GLU A 52 -14.98 -2.62 14.51
CA GLU A 52 -15.24 -3.62 13.47
C GLU A 52 -15.16 -3.00 12.06
N SER A 53 -15.69 -1.78 11.91
CA SER A 53 -15.60 -1.02 10.65
C SER A 53 -14.15 -0.76 10.23
N PHE A 54 -13.29 -0.38 11.17
CA PHE A 54 -11.88 -0.14 10.88
C PHE A 54 -11.16 -1.44 10.51
N LEU A 55 -11.38 -2.51 11.28
CA LEU A 55 -10.78 -3.82 11.02
C LEU A 55 -11.19 -4.34 9.63
N ALA A 56 -12.48 -4.29 9.30
CA ALA A 56 -12.98 -4.71 7.99
C ALA A 56 -12.38 -3.85 6.86
N ARG A 57 -12.23 -2.54 7.06
CA ARG A 57 -11.62 -1.66 6.05
C ARG A 57 -10.17 -2.01 5.79
N VAL A 58 -9.37 -2.22 6.84
CA VAL A 58 -7.95 -2.62 6.72
C VAL A 58 -7.81 -3.97 6.06
N GLN A 59 -8.67 -4.94 6.40
CA GLN A 59 -8.66 -6.28 5.78
C GLN A 59 -9.04 -6.26 4.30
N ASN A 60 -10.01 -5.43 3.90
CA ASN A 60 -10.45 -5.34 2.52
C ASN A 60 -9.57 -4.43 1.66
N HIS A 61 -8.76 -3.56 2.27
CA HIS A 61 -7.83 -2.65 1.58
C HIS A 61 -6.45 -2.72 2.25
N PRO A 62 -5.72 -3.84 2.11
CA PRO A 62 -4.37 -3.94 2.67
C PRO A 62 -3.46 -2.92 1.99
N ALA A 63 -2.83 -2.05 2.78
CA ALA A 63 -1.85 -1.05 2.28
C ALA A 63 -0.58 -1.72 1.71
N LEU A 64 -0.31 -2.95 2.12
CA LEU A 64 0.74 -3.82 1.60
C LEU A 64 0.14 -5.21 1.38
N THR A 65 -0.03 -5.60 0.12
CA THR A 65 -0.22 -7.01 -0.22
C THR A 65 1.13 -7.70 -0.16
N PHE A 66 1.44 -8.37 0.96
CA PHE A 66 2.60 -9.26 1.03
C PHE A 66 2.33 -10.49 0.16
N PRO A 67 2.91 -10.61 -1.04
CA PRO A 67 2.51 -11.67 -1.96
C PRO A 67 2.95 -13.04 -1.45
N ARG A 68 3.98 -13.10 -0.59
CA ARG A 68 4.58 -14.35 -0.09
C ARG A 68 5.16 -14.18 1.31
N LEU A 69 4.38 -14.53 2.33
CA LEU A 69 4.99 -14.95 3.60
C LEU A 69 5.51 -16.39 3.39
N PRO A 70 6.78 -16.72 3.73
CA PRO A 70 7.29 -18.07 3.56
C PRO A 70 6.40 -19.08 4.30
N SER A 71 6.12 -20.22 3.67
CA SER A 71 5.38 -21.32 4.31
C SER A 71 6.01 -21.68 5.66
N GLY A 72 5.28 -21.44 6.76
CA GLY A 72 5.75 -21.68 8.13
C GLY A 72 5.92 -20.43 9.00
N TYR A 73 5.87 -19.22 8.42
CA TYR A 73 5.72 -17.99 9.19
C TYR A 73 4.24 -17.67 9.31
N ASN A 74 3.68 -17.81 10.51
CA ASN A 74 2.43 -17.13 10.87
C ASN A 74 2.84 -15.78 11.47
N LEU A 75 2.09 -14.70 11.17
CA LEU A 75 2.19 -13.48 11.96
C LEU A 75 2.02 -13.89 13.44
N PRO A 76 2.90 -13.44 14.36
CA PRO A 76 2.75 -13.78 15.76
C PRO A 76 1.33 -13.39 16.20
N ALA A 77 0.66 -14.27 16.94
CA ALA A 77 -0.63 -13.95 17.54
C ALA A 77 -0.50 -12.61 18.28
N PRO A 78 -1.54 -11.75 18.31
CA PRO A 78 -1.48 -10.46 18.97
C PRO A 78 -1.29 -10.69 20.47
N MET A 79 -0.04 -10.79 20.92
CA MET A 79 0.30 -11.03 22.31
C MET A 79 1.48 -10.16 22.72
N GLN A 80 1.10 -9.22 23.59
CA GLN A 80 1.87 -8.68 24.72
C GLN A 80 3.20 -8.03 24.32
N VAL A 81 3.13 -6.71 24.13
CA VAL A 81 4.30 -5.83 24.06
C VAL A 81 5.08 -5.97 25.36
N GLU A 82 6.21 -6.69 25.35
CA GLU A 82 7.21 -6.54 26.39
C GLU A 82 7.88 -5.17 26.21
N ASP A 83 7.76 -4.34 27.24
CA ASP A 83 8.47 -3.07 27.38
C ASP A 83 9.99 -3.32 27.33
N THR A 84 10.57 -3.21 26.13
CA THR A 84 12.02 -3.19 25.92
C THR A 84 12.51 -1.75 25.84
N GLY A 85 12.16 -0.96 26.86
CA GLY A 85 12.67 0.39 27.01
C GLY A 85 14.16 0.44 27.29
N LYS A 86 15.07 0.10 26.36
CA LYS A 86 16.51 0.48 26.38
C LYS A 86 17.11 0.56 24.96
N LYS A 87 17.24 1.79 24.44
CA LYS A 87 18.27 2.26 23.49
C LYS A 87 18.63 1.32 22.33
N LYS A 88 17.90 1.40 21.22
CA LYS A 88 18.52 1.45 19.89
C LYS A 88 17.69 2.38 19.02
N ARG A 89 18.37 3.30 18.31
CA ARG A 89 17.77 4.19 17.30
C ARG A 89 16.91 3.34 16.36
N GLY A 90 15.72 3.83 16.02
CA GLY A 90 14.83 3.24 15.02
C GLY A 90 15.39 3.30 13.60
N ASP A 91 16.53 2.65 13.40
CA ASP A 91 17.11 2.33 12.09
C ASP A 91 16.42 1.07 11.57
N THR A 92 15.74 1.19 10.43
CA THR A 92 15.03 0.08 9.76
C THR A 92 15.97 -1.01 9.26
N LYS A 93 17.28 -0.77 9.24
CA LYS A 93 18.30 -1.76 8.84
C LYS A 93 18.47 -2.91 9.82
N ASP A 94 18.27 -2.64 11.11
CA ASP A 94 18.43 -3.65 12.16
C ASP A 94 17.11 -4.38 12.48
N HIS A 95 16.02 -4.05 11.78
CA HIS A 95 14.73 -4.68 12.00
C HIS A 95 14.72 -6.12 11.44
N SER A 96 14.23 -7.09 12.20
CA SER A 96 14.14 -8.50 11.77
C SER A 96 13.33 -8.68 10.48
N LEU A 97 12.40 -7.77 10.21
CA LEU A 97 11.60 -7.69 8.98
C LEU A 97 12.15 -6.69 7.94
N GLY A 98 13.32 -6.09 8.13
CA GLY A 98 13.89 -5.03 7.27
C GLY A 98 13.99 -5.39 5.78
N GLN A 99 14.40 -6.63 5.50
CA GLN A 99 14.46 -7.21 4.15
C GLN A 99 13.10 -7.22 3.43
N TRP A 100 12.00 -7.28 4.17
CA TRP A 100 10.63 -7.29 3.65
C TRP A 100 10.09 -5.89 3.41
N PHE A 101 10.44 -4.92 4.28
CA PHE A 101 10.11 -3.51 4.05
C PHE A 101 10.75 -2.94 2.78
N MET A 102 11.87 -3.52 2.36
CA MET A 102 12.59 -3.11 1.14
C MET A 102 12.26 -3.99 -0.08
N SER A 103 11.57 -5.11 0.13
CA SER A 103 11.14 -6.00 -0.96
C SER A 103 9.76 -5.59 -1.44
N PHE A 104 9.69 -4.48 -2.17
CA PHE A 104 8.57 -4.20 -3.06
C PHE A 104 8.67 -5.17 -4.24
N SER A 105 7.69 -6.08 -4.39
CA SER A 105 7.64 -6.93 -5.57
C SER A 105 7.01 -6.14 -6.73
N GLU A 106 7.80 -5.20 -7.28
CA GLU A 106 7.43 -4.43 -8.48
C GLU A 106 6.95 -5.36 -9.61
N ALA A 107 7.54 -6.55 -9.71
CA ALA A 107 7.17 -7.57 -10.69
C ALA A 107 5.74 -8.11 -10.48
N ASP A 108 5.32 -8.36 -9.24
CA ASP A 108 3.96 -8.84 -8.94
C ASP A 108 2.92 -7.74 -9.17
N GLU A 109 3.23 -6.49 -8.81
CA GLU A 109 2.37 -5.33 -9.11
C GLU A 109 2.21 -5.11 -10.62
N LEU A 110 3.31 -5.21 -11.37
CA LEU A 110 3.28 -5.15 -12.85
C LEU A 110 2.43 -6.27 -13.44
N LEU A 111 2.52 -7.49 -12.88
CA LEU A 111 1.70 -8.61 -13.30
C LEU A 111 0.21 -8.37 -13.01
N GLN A 112 -0.12 -7.86 -11.82
CA GLN A 112 -1.50 -7.51 -11.46
C GLN A 112 -2.06 -6.42 -12.37
N LEU A 113 -1.26 -5.40 -12.68
CA LEU A 113 -1.63 -4.33 -13.61
C LEU A 113 -1.87 -4.88 -15.03
N ALA A 114 -1.03 -5.81 -15.50
CA ALA A 114 -1.18 -6.46 -16.80
C ALA A 114 -2.47 -7.28 -16.88
N ALA A 115 -2.78 -8.06 -15.83
CA ALA A 115 -4.00 -8.85 -15.75
C ALA A 115 -5.26 -7.96 -15.77
N ALA A 116 -5.27 -6.88 -14.97
CA ALA A 116 -6.36 -5.92 -14.96
C ALA A 116 -6.57 -5.27 -16.34
N ARG A 117 -5.47 -4.91 -17.03
CA ARG A 117 -5.53 -4.37 -18.39
C ARG A 117 -6.11 -5.38 -19.37
N GLN A 118 -5.73 -6.65 -19.28
CA GLN A 118 -6.29 -7.71 -20.14
C GLN A 118 -7.80 -7.87 -19.92
N GLN A 119 -8.26 -7.83 -18.66
CA GLN A 119 -9.69 -7.91 -18.34
C GLN A 119 -10.48 -6.74 -18.94
N VAL A 120 -9.97 -5.51 -18.82
CA VAL A 120 -10.58 -4.32 -19.43
C VAL A 120 -10.65 -4.45 -20.95
N GLN A 121 -9.57 -4.88 -21.61
CA GLN A 121 -9.55 -5.09 -23.06
C GLN A 121 -10.56 -6.17 -23.50
N ALA A 122 -10.69 -7.26 -22.74
CA ALA A 122 -11.68 -8.30 -23.01
C ALA A 122 -13.11 -7.77 -22.89
N HIS A 123 -13.40 -6.95 -21.88
CA HIS A 123 -14.71 -6.30 -21.72
C HIS A 123 -15.01 -5.34 -22.88
N ILE A 124 -14.04 -4.51 -23.27
CA ILE A 124 -14.18 -3.61 -24.43
C ILE A 124 -14.46 -4.40 -25.71
N ALA A 125 -13.73 -5.48 -25.96
CA ALA A 125 -13.94 -6.34 -27.13
C ALA A 125 -15.32 -6.99 -27.14
N LYS A 126 -15.80 -7.45 -25.97
CA LYS A 126 -17.15 -8.01 -25.81
C LYS A 126 -18.23 -6.98 -26.14
N LEU A 127 -18.12 -5.77 -25.59
CA LEU A 127 -19.08 -4.69 -25.86
C LEU A 127 -19.08 -4.29 -27.33
N ARG A 128 -17.91 -4.16 -27.97
CA ARG A 128 -17.81 -3.87 -29.41
C ARG A 128 -18.54 -4.90 -30.26
N ARG A 129 -18.39 -6.21 -29.96
CA ARG A 129 -19.11 -7.28 -30.67
C ARG A 129 -20.62 -7.19 -30.49
N GLN A 130 -21.09 -6.86 -29.28
CA GLN A 130 -22.52 -6.70 -29.00
C GLN A 130 -23.13 -5.53 -29.79
N ILE A 131 -22.42 -4.40 -29.88
CA ILE A 131 -22.85 -3.24 -30.66
C ILE A 131 -22.97 -3.62 -32.14
N SER A 132 -21.95 -4.26 -32.73
CA SER A 132 -21.99 -4.65 -34.15
C SER A 132 -23.12 -5.64 -34.48
N LEU A 133 -23.46 -6.57 -33.57
CA LEU A 133 -24.59 -7.48 -33.75
C LEU A 133 -25.93 -6.72 -33.76
N LEU A 134 -26.11 -5.77 -32.85
CA LEU A 134 -27.32 -4.94 -32.79
C LEU A 134 -27.45 -4.02 -34.00
N GLU A 135 -26.34 -3.44 -34.49
CA GLU A 135 -26.33 -2.63 -35.71
C GLU A 135 -26.69 -3.45 -36.95
N GLY A 136 -26.16 -4.68 -37.06
CA GLY A 136 -26.50 -5.60 -38.14
C GLY A 136 -27.99 -5.99 -38.15
N GLN A 137 -28.58 -6.22 -36.97
CA GLN A 137 -30.02 -6.50 -36.84
C GLN A 137 -30.88 -5.26 -37.13
N ASN A 138 -30.43 -4.06 -36.81
CA ASN A 138 -31.17 -2.83 -37.10
C ASN A 138 -31.18 -2.50 -38.61
N GLN A 139 -30.13 -2.86 -39.35
CA GLN A 139 -30.10 -2.68 -40.80
C GLN A 139 -31.04 -3.64 -41.55
N THR A 140 -31.19 -4.89 -41.09
CA THR A 140 -32.11 -5.85 -41.72
C THR A 140 -33.58 -5.53 -41.46
N VAL A 141 -33.91 -4.95 -40.30
CA VAL A 141 -35.29 -4.51 -40.01
C VAL A 141 -35.67 -3.29 -40.86
N LYS A 142 -34.74 -2.35 -41.11
CA LYS A 142 -35.01 -1.17 -41.96
C LYS A 142 -35.21 -1.51 -43.44
N THR A 143 -34.50 -2.49 -43.98
CA THR A 143 -34.65 -2.92 -45.38
C THR A 143 -35.86 -3.83 -45.62
N GLY A 144 -36.43 -4.44 -44.57
CA GLY A 144 -37.65 -5.25 -44.67
C GLY A 144 -38.96 -4.46 -44.61
N SER A 145 -38.93 -3.17 -44.27
CA SER A 145 -40.11 -2.29 -44.15
C SER A 145 -40.36 -1.39 -45.37
N ASP A 146 -39.54 -1.49 -46.41
CA ASP A 146 -39.70 -0.78 -47.70
C ASP A 146 -40.08 -1.74 -48.86
N LEU A 147 -40.91 -2.76 -48.58
CA LEU A 147 -41.46 -3.70 -49.56
C LEU A 147 -42.99 -3.76 -49.47
#